data_AF-A0A7S2MWC8-F1
#
_entry.id   AF-A0A7S2MWC8-F1
#
_cell.length_a   1.000
_cell.length_b   1.000
_cell.length_c   1.000
_cell.angle_alpha   90.00
_cell.angle_beta   90.00
_cell.angle_gamma   90.00
#
_symmetry.space_group_name_H-M   'P 1'
#
loop_
_entity.id
_entity.type
_entity.pdbx_description
1 polymer ?
#
loop_
_entity_poly.entity_id
_entity_poly.type
_entity_poly.pdbx_seq_one_letter_code
_entity_poly.pdbx_strand_id
1 'polypeptide(L)'
;QGGPDSEWSWTSHFAFQDDPLGYQYFTALHWSLTQFTPASMEVSPRNIGERVFAVIVLLFAMIVFSSFVSSITAAMTQLRSLSSSVDKGFLMLRRYLRARSTPAELTVRIIRC
;
A
#
# COMPACT_ATOMS: atom_id res chain seq x y z
N GLN A 1 5.47 41.81 -19.55
CA GLN A 1 4.02 41.81 -19.85
C GLN A 1 3.46 40.52 -19.28
N GLY A 2 2.92 40.56 -18.05
CA GLY A 2 2.29 39.40 -17.40
C GLY A 2 0.80 39.70 -17.26
N GLY A 3 -0.03 38.84 -17.85
CA GLY A 3 -1.48 39.00 -17.83
C GLY A 3 -2.06 38.91 -16.41
N PRO A 4 -3.30 39.38 -16.19
CA PRO A 4 -3.97 39.43 -14.88
C PRO A 4 -4.30 38.04 -14.29
N ASP A 5 -3.85 36.96 -14.94
CA ASP A 5 -4.17 35.57 -14.66
C ASP A 5 -3.10 34.87 -13.80
N SER A 6 -2.11 35.61 -13.30
CA SER A 6 -1.22 35.15 -12.23
C SER A 6 -1.96 35.09 -10.89
N GLU A 7 -3.09 34.38 -10.88
CA GLU A 7 -3.87 34.04 -9.71
C GLU A 7 -3.03 33.15 -8.81
N TRP A 8 -2.32 33.76 -7.86
CA TRP A 8 -1.91 33.22 -6.56
C TRP A 8 -1.84 31.68 -6.51
N SER A 9 -0.91 31.06 -7.25
CA SER A 9 -0.64 29.64 -7.09
C SER A 9 0.12 29.41 -5.78
N TRP A 10 -0.04 28.22 -5.18
CA TRP A 10 0.76 27.86 -4.00
C TRP A 10 2.27 28.01 -4.24
N THR A 11 2.74 27.77 -5.48
CA THR A 11 4.16 27.95 -5.86
C THR A 11 4.60 29.42 -5.78
N SER A 12 3.75 30.34 -6.24
CA SER A 12 4.00 31.78 -6.23
C SER A 12 3.83 32.38 -4.83
N HIS A 13 2.96 31.81 -4.00
CA HIS A 13 2.67 32.31 -2.66
C HIS A 13 3.84 32.12 -1.68
N PHE A 14 4.52 30.98 -1.78
CA PHE A 14 5.69 30.67 -0.95
C PHE A 14 7.01 31.16 -1.56
N ALA A 15 6.96 31.93 -2.66
CA ALA A 15 8.13 32.40 -3.41
C ALA A 15 9.13 31.28 -3.78
N PHE A 16 8.65 30.04 -3.93
CA PHE A 16 9.49 28.88 -4.24
C PHE A 16 10.27 29.04 -5.56
N GLN A 17 9.89 29.98 -6.44
CA GLN A 17 10.58 30.25 -7.69
C GLN A 17 12.04 30.70 -7.49
N ASP A 18 12.34 31.34 -6.35
CA ASP A 18 13.69 31.81 -6.02
C ASP A 18 14.49 30.78 -5.19
N ASP A 19 13.83 29.71 -4.71
CA ASP A 19 14.46 28.68 -3.91
C ASP A 19 15.25 27.66 -4.76
N PRO A 20 16.28 27.01 -4.19
CA PRO A 20 16.99 25.95 -4.86
C PRO A 20 16.05 24.84 -5.35
N LEU A 21 16.30 24.33 -6.56
CA LEU A 21 15.49 23.27 -7.18
C LEU A 21 15.26 22.05 -6.28
N GLY A 22 16.25 21.69 -5.46
CA GLY A 22 16.12 20.60 -4.49
C GLY A 22 15.00 20.84 -3.49
N TYR A 23 14.89 22.06 -2.94
CA TYR A 23 13.85 22.40 -1.98
C TYR A 23 12.45 22.37 -2.61
N GLN A 24 12.32 22.89 -3.84
CA GLN A 24 11.07 22.80 -4.61
C GLN A 24 10.66 21.34 -4.86
N TYR A 25 11.60 20.49 -5.28
CA TYR A 25 11.36 19.08 -5.54
C TYR A 25 10.94 18.32 -4.29
N PHE A 26 11.67 18.46 -3.18
CA PHE A 26 11.33 17.78 -1.93
C PHE A 26 10.00 18.27 -1.35
N THR A 27 9.67 19.54 -1.53
CA THR A 27 8.37 20.09 -1.12
C THR A 27 7.23 19.51 -1.96
N ALA A 28 7.35 19.49 -3.29
CA ALA A 28 6.35 18.87 -4.16
C ALA A 28 6.18 17.37 -3.88
N LEU A 29 7.31 16.67 -3.65
CA LEU A 29 7.32 15.26 -3.28
C LEU A 29 6.61 15.03 -1.94
N HIS A 30 6.97 15.80 -0.92
CA HIS A 30 6.34 15.72 0.40
C HIS A 30 4.82 15.98 0.29
N TRP A 31 4.40 16.98 -0.50
CA TRP A 31 2.98 17.26 -0.75
C TRP A 31 2.26 16.05 -1.36
N SER A 32 2.84 15.44 -2.39
CA SER A 32 2.26 14.23 -2.99
C SER A 32 2.17 13.06 -2.00
N LEU A 33 3.17 12.89 -1.13
CA LEU A 33 3.23 11.81 -0.16
C LEU A 33 2.17 11.98 0.94
N THR A 34 1.94 13.22 1.39
CA THR A 34 0.88 13.54 2.36
C THR A 34 -0.53 13.27 1.83
N GLN A 35 -0.74 13.11 0.52
CA GLN A 35 -2.03 12.69 -0.03
C GLN A 35 -2.35 11.21 0.26
N PHE A 36 -1.32 10.36 0.43
CA PHE A 36 -1.49 8.94 0.79
C PHE A 36 -1.72 8.75 2.29
N THR A 37 -1.05 9.56 3.11
CA THR A 37 -1.18 9.56 4.57
C THR A 37 -1.53 10.97 5.01
N PRO A 38 -2.80 11.27 5.33
CA PRO A 38 -3.22 12.61 5.70
C PRO A 38 -2.30 13.18 6.78
N ALA A 39 -1.42 14.08 6.38
CA ALA A 39 -0.40 14.68 7.22
C ALA A 39 -0.44 16.19 7.03
N SER A 40 -0.13 16.92 8.10
CA SER A 40 -0.14 18.37 8.05
C SER A 40 0.97 18.86 7.13
N MET A 41 0.60 19.57 6.07
CA MET A 41 1.52 20.19 5.13
C MET A 41 1.22 21.69 5.03
N GLU A 42 2.28 22.49 4.95
CA GLU A 42 2.20 23.94 4.83
C GLU A 42 1.61 24.38 3.47
N VAL A 43 1.71 23.53 2.45
CA VAL A 43 1.16 23.79 1.12
C VAL A 43 -0.35 23.50 1.08
N SER A 44 -1.15 24.56 0.93
CA SER A 44 -2.61 24.49 0.79
C SER A 44 -3.08 25.14 -0.52
N PRO A 45 -4.12 24.57 -1.17
CA PRO A 45 -4.61 25.09 -2.44
C PRO A 45 -5.24 26.48 -2.26
N ARG A 46 -4.81 27.42 -3.11
CA ARG A 46 -5.20 28.83 -3.04
C ARG A 46 -6.27 29.21 -4.05
N ASN A 47 -6.39 28.47 -5.15
CA ASN A 47 -7.42 28.68 -6.16
C ASN A 47 -8.36 27.46 -6.28
N ILE A 48 -9.49 27.65 -6.96
CA ILE A 48 -10.52 26.60 -7.13
C ILE A 48 -9.96 25.44 -7.97
N GLY A 49 -9.14 25.72 -8.99
CA GLY A 49 -8.52 24.70 -9.83
C GLY A 49 -7.59 23.75 -9.06
N GLU A 50 -6.72 24.31 -8.21
CA GLU A 50 -5.84 23.58 -7.29
C GLU A 50 -6.64 22.76 -6.29
N ARG A 51 -7.79 23.27 -5.80
CA ARG A 51 -8.68 22.50 -4.93
C ARG A 51 -9.28 21.30 -5.65
N VAL A 52 -9.79 21.49 -6.86
CA VAL A 52 -10.34 20.39 -7.66
C VAL A 52 -9.26 19.34 -7.96
N PHE A 53 -8.07 19.78 -8.37
CA PHE A 53 -6.94 18.90 -8.60
C PHE A 53 -6.54 18.12 -7.33
N ALA A 54 -6.41 18.79 -6.19
CA ALA A 54 -6.08 18.15 -4.92
C ALA A 54 -7.12 17.09 -4.52
N VAL A 55 -8.41 17.39 -4.68
CA VAL A 55 -9.50 16.42 -4.41
C VAL A 55 -9.39 15.20 -5.33
N ILE A 56 -9.13 15.40 -6.62
CA ILE A 56 -8.93 14.31 -7.58
C ILE A 56 -7.73 13.44 -7.17
N VAL A 57 -6.59 14.06 -6.85
CA VAL A 57 -5.39 13.35 -6.41
C VAL A 57 -5.66 12.55 -5.12
N LEU A 58 -6.38 13.11 -4.15
CA LEU A 58 -6.78 12.40 -2.92
C LEU A 58 -7.62 11.15 -3.20
N LEU A 59 -8.58 11.24 -4.13
CA LEU A 59 -9.40 10.09 -4.53
C LEU A 59 -8.55 8.97 -5.15
N PHE A 60 -7.63 9.33 -6.05
CA PHE A 60 -6.70 8.37 -6.64
C PHE A 60 -5.74 7.78 -5.59
N ALA A 61 -5.20 8.61 -4.69
CA ALA A 61 -4.31 8.17 -3.62
C ALA A 61 -5.01 7.14 -2.72
N MET A 62 -6.28 7.36 -2.36
CA MET A 62 -7.08 6.42 -1.58
C MET A 62 -7.27 5.07 -2.29
N ILE A 63 -7.57 5.08 -3.59
CA ILE A 63 -7.75 3.85 -4.38
C ILE A 63 -6.43 3.06 -4.46
N VAL A 64 -5.33 3.75 -4.78
CA VAL A 64 -3.99 3.12 -4.88
C VAL A 64 -3.55 2.59 -3.53
N PHE A 65 -3.73 3.36 -2.45
CA PHE A 65 -3.38 2.94 -1.10
C PHE A 65 -4.19 1.72 -0.65
N SER A 66 -5.50 1.72 -0.90
CA SER A 66 -6.36 0.56 -0.59
C SER A 66 -5.91 -0.69 -1.36
N SER A 67 -5.62 -0.54 -2.66
CA SER A 67 -5.12 -1.64 -3.49
C SER A 67 -3.77 -2.17 -3.02
N PHE A 68 -2.89 -1.27 -2.59
CA PHE A 68 -1.58 -1.60 -2.03
C PHE A 68 -1.70 -2.37 -0.69
N VAL A 69 -2.55 -1.93 0.23
CA VAL A 69 -2.81 -2.65 1.48
C VAL A 69 -3.44 -4.03 1.21
N SER A 70 -4.35 -4.10 0.25
CA SER A 70 -5.00 -5.35 -0.16
C SER A 70 -3.98 -6.34 -0.75
N SER A 71 -3.04 -5.89 -1.58
CA SER A 71 -2.02 -6.77 -2.17
C SER A 71 -1.07 -7.33 -1.10
N ILE A 72 -0.66 -6.51 -0.13
CA ILE A 72 0.12 -6.98 1.04
C ILE A 72 -0.68 -8.02 1.84
N THR A 73 -1.95 -7.74 2.13
CA THR A 73 -2.82 -8.65 2.87
C THR A 73 -3.02 -9.97 2.13
N ALA A 74 -3.21 -9.92 0.81
CA ALA A 74 -3.34 -11.10 -0.04
C ALA A 74 -2.05 -11.92 -0.05
N ALA A 75 -0.88 -11.27 -0.17
CA ALA A 75 0.42 -11.93 -0.10
C ALA A 75 0.64 -12.61 1.26
N MET A 76 0.32 -11.95 2.36
CA MET A 76 0.36 -12.53 3.71
C MET A 76 -0.57 -13.74 3.86
N THR A 77 -1.77 -13.65 3.29
CA THR A 77 -2.75 -14.74 3.30
C THR A 77 -2.25 -15.93 2.48
N GLN A 78 -1.66 -15.69 1.30
CA GLN A 78 -1.04 -16.73 0.48
C GLN A 78 0.11 -17.42 1.23
N LEU A 79 0.98 -16.65 1.88
CA LEU A 79 2.09 -17.19 2.67
C LEU A 79 1.59 -18.08 3.82
N ARG A 80 0.55 -17.64 4.56
CA ARG A 80 -0.11 -18.44 5.60
C ARG A 80 -0.78 -19.68 5.02
N SER A 81 -1.40 -19.58 3.85
CA SER A 81 -2.06 -20.70 3.19
C SER A 81 -1.06 -21.80 2.81
N LEU A 82 0.12 -21.42 2.32
CA LEU A 82 1.20 -22.35 1.97
C LEU A 82 1.69 -23.12 3.20
N SER A 83 1.95 -22.42 4.31
CA SER A 83 2.28 -23.04 5.59
C SER A 83 1.17 -23.99 6.06
N SER A 84 -0.10 -23.56 5.99
CA SER A 84 -1.23 -24.39 6.43
C SER A 84 -1.48 -25.62 5.55
N SER A 85 -1.05 -25.59 4.28
CA SER A 85 -1.31 -26.67 3.32
C SER A 85 -0.45 -27.91 3.63
N VAL A 86 0.77 -27.69 4.12
CA VAL A 86 1.64 -28.75 4.65
C VAL A 86 0.97 -29.44 5.84
N ASP A 87 0.45 -28.65 6.79
CA ASP A 87 -0.24 -29.19 7.97
C ASP A 87 -1.52 -29.94 7.61
N LYS A 88 -2.30 -29.43 6.64
CA LYS A 88 -3.54 -30.08 6.17
C LYS A 88 -3.26 -31.42 5.50
N GLY A 89 -2.22 -31.51 4.68
CA GLY A 89 -1.82 -32.77 4.03
C GLY A 89 -1.45 -33.83 5.06
N PHE A 90 -0.64 -33.44 6.05
CA PHE A 90 -0.23 -34.34 7.12
C PHE A 90 -1.40 -34.75 8.03
N LEU A 91 -2.33 -33.83 8.30
CA LEU A 91 -3.56 -34.10 9.04
C LEU A 91 -4.46 -35.08 8.31
N MET A 92 -4.66 -34.92 6.99
CA MET A 92 -5.44 -35.85 6.16
C MET A 92 -4.82 -37.24 6.13
N LEU A 93 -3.50 -37.32 5.94
CA LEU A 93 -2.76 -38.59 5.96
C LEU A 93 -2.94 -39.30 7.31
N ARG A 94 -2.76 -38.57 8.41
CA ARG A 94 -2.94 -39.10 9.78
C ARG A 94 -4.39 -39.56 10.02
N ARG A 95 -5.38 -38.85 9.47
CA ARG A 95 -6.80 -39.23 9.55
C ARG A 95 -7.09 -40.51 8.75
N TYR A 96 -6.52 -40.63 7.55
CA TYR A 96 -6.67 -41.81 6.70
C TYR A 96 -6.06 -43.07 7.32
N LEU A 97 -4.83 -42.96 7.83
CA LEU A 97 -4.12 -44.08 8.47
C LEU A 97 -4.85 -44.57 9.74
N ARG A 98 -5.48 -43.64 10.48
CA ARG A 98 -6.31 -43.96 11.65
C ARG A 98 -7.62 -44.64 11.25
N ALA A 99 -8.25 -44.20 10.17
CA ALA A 99 -9.51 -44.77 9.68
C ALA A 99 -9.34 -46.21 9.15
N ARG A 100 -8.18 -46.55 8.58
CA ARG A 100 -7.87 -47.92 8.11
C ARG A 100 -7.22 -48.85 9.14
N SER A 101 -7.11 -48.44 10.41
CA SER A 101 -6.51 -49.25 11.49
C SER A 101 -5.14 -49.82 11.11
N THR A 102 -4.31 -49.02 10.46
CA THR A 102 -2.99 -49.45 9.98
C THR A 102 -2.06 -49.71 11.19
N PRO A 103 -1.29 -50.82 11.21
CA PRO A 103 -0.33 -51.10 12.27
C PRO A 103 0.61 -49.90 12.52
N ALA A 104 0.87 -49.60 13.80
CA ALA A 104 1.63 -48.41 14.20
C ALA A 104 3.03 -48.37 13.57
N GLU A 105 3.65 -49.53 13.36
CA GLU A 105 4.96 -49.67 12.74
C GLU A 105 5.02 -49.15 11.29
N LEU A 106 3.98 -49.43 10.48
CA LEU A 106 3.86 -48.93 9.11
C LEU A 106 3.60 -47.42 9.07
N THR A 107 2.81 -46.91 10.01
CA THR A 107 2.51 -45.48 10.12
C THR A 107 3.77 -44.67 10.46
N VAL A 108 4.59 -45.17 11.40
CA VAL A 108 5.86 -44.53 11.78
C VAL A 108 6.84 -44.50 10.60
N ARG A 109 6.86 -45.57 9.79
CA ARG A 109 7.74 -45.66 8.61
C ARG A 109 7.35 -44.66 7.51
N ILE A 110 6.05 -44.44 7.31
CA ILE A 110 5.52 -43.48 6.32
C ILE A 110 5.73 -42.03 6.75
N ILE A 111 5.67 -41.73 8.06
CA ILE A 111 5.81 -40.37 8.61
C ILE A 111 7.28 -39.89 8.68
N ARG A 112 8.25 -40.81 8.77
CA ARG A 112 9.68 -40.50 8.91
C ARG A 112 10.44 -40.34 7.58
N CYS A 113 9.85 -40.67 6.45
CA CYS A 113 10.37 -40.34 5.11
C CYS A 113 9.84 -38.96 4.69
#